data_AF-A0A2V7ITX3-F1
#
_entry.id   AF-A0A2V7ITX3-F1
#
_cell.length_a   1.000
_cell.length_b   1.000
_cell.length_c   1.000
_cell.angle_alpha   90.00
_cell.angle_beta   90.00
_cell.angle_gamma   90.00
#
_symmetry.space_group_name_H-M   'P 1'
#
loop_
_entity.id
_entity.type
_entity.pdbx_description
1 polymer ?
#
loop_
_entity_poly.entity_id
_entity_poly.type
_entity_poly.pdbx_seq_one_letter_code
_entity_poly.pdbx_strand_id
1 'polypeptide(L)'
;MAKTRSEPRKLSTPTPFEQARDELFSHILRCGVLEATPEHQKEWFDDTMLYLADRYVELDEQQIAELRVLGERYCRPVVGRNATVAANV
;
A
#
# COMPACT_ATOMS: atom_id res chain seq x y z
N MET A 1 13.92 31.51 27.28
CA MET A 1 14.19 30.14 26.82
C MET A 1 13.98 30.07 25.31
N ALA A 2 15.01 29.76 24.53
CA ALA A 2 14.92 29.61 23.08
C ALA A 2 14.27 28.25 22.75
N LYS A 3 13.20 28.27 21.96
CA LYS A 3 12.52 27.08 21.46
C LYS A 3 13.27 26.62 20.22
N THR A 4 14.05 25.55 20.31
CA THR A 4 14.71 24.97 19.13
C THR A 4 13.62 24.40 18.22
N ARG A 5 13.30 25.16 17.16
CA ARG A 5 12.38 24.77 16.10
C ARG A 5 13.03 23.59 15.37
N SER A 6 12.52 22.38 15.60
CA SER A 6 12.94 21.16 14.93
C SER A 6 12.98 21.38 13.42
N GLU A 7 14.11 21.05 12.79
CA GLU A 7 14.28 21.17 11.36
C GLU A 7 13.16 20.42 10.62
N PRO A 8 12.59 20.97 9.54
CA PRO A 8 11.69 20.23 8.69
C PRO A 8 12.47 19.03 8.15
N ARG A 9 12.05 17.81 8.53
CA ARG A 9 12.53 16.57 7.92
C ARG A 9 12.54 16.80 6.42
N LYS A 10 13.71 16.78 5.79
CA LYS A 10 13.83 16.87 4.32
C LYS A 10 12.88 15.81 3.78
N LEU A 11 11.82 16.24 3.10
CA LEU A 11 10.89 15.35 2.41
C LEU A 11 11.70 14.77 1.26
N SER A 12 12.37 13.64 1.51
CA SER A 12 13.03 12.88 0.46
C SER A 12 11.97 12.53 -0.58
N THR A 13 12.26 12.79 -1.85
CA THR A 13 11.41 12.32 -2.95
C THR A 13 11.26 10.80 -2.79
N PRO A 14 10.03 10.27 -2.69
CA PRO A 14 9.83 8.85 -2.52
C PRO A 14 10.37 8.11 -3.74
N THR A 15 11.02 6.98 -3.50
CA THR A 15 11.48 6.09 -4.56
C THR A 15 10.30 5.52 -5.37
N PRO A 16 10.51 5.07 -6.62
CA PRO A 16 9.45 4.45 -7.40
C PRO A 16 8.76 3.29 -6.67
N PHE A 17 9.52 2.51 -5.91
CA PHE A 17 8.99 1.44 -5.08
C PHE A 17 8.07 1.94 -3.97
N GLU A 18 8.47 3.00 -3.25
CA GLU A 18 7.63 3.60 -2.20
C GLU A 18 6.35 4.19 -2.79
N GLN A 19 6.44 4.83 -3.96
CA GLN A 19 5.26 5.35 -4.67
C GLN A 19 4.31 4.23 -5.07
N ALA A 20 4.81 3.14 -5.67
CA ALA A 20 4.01 1.99 -6.06
C ALA A 20 3.34 1.31 -4.87
N ARG A 21 4.05 1.19 -3.73
CA ARG A 21 3.50 0.68 -2.48
C ARG A 21 2.37 1.55 -1.95
N ASP A 22 2.57 2.86 -1.91
CA ASP A 22 1.56 3.79 -1.39
C ASP A 22 0.33 3.85 -2.32
N GLU A 23 0.53 3.73 -3.64
CA GLU A 23 -0.54 3.59 -4.63
C GLU A 23 -1.32 2.27 -4.43
N LEU A 24 -0.63 1.14 -4.26
CA LEU A 24 -1.25 -0.16 -3.96
C LEU A 24 -2.15 -0.10 -2.72
N PHE A 25 -1.66 0.47 -1.62
CA PHE A 25 -2.46 0.59 -0.39
C PHE A 25 -3.67 1.50 -0.58
N SER A 26 -3.50 2.60 -1.33
CA SER A 26 -4.61 3.48 -1.69
C SER A 26 -5.66 2.77 -2.54
N HIS A 27 -5.25 1.85 -3.42
CA HIS A 27 -6.15 1.02 -4.24
C HIS A 27 -6.89 -0.02 -3.39
N ILE A 28 -6.20 -0.71 -2.49
CA ILE A 28 -6.80 -1.67 -1.55
C ILE A 28 -7.95 -1.00 -0.75
N LEU A 29 -7.71 0.21 -0.24
CA LEU A 29 -8.70 0.94 0.56
C LEU A 29 -9.87 1.47 -0.29
N ARG A 30 -9.59 2.07 -1.45
CA ARG A 30 -10.64 2.65 -2.31
C ARG A 30 -11.54 1.60 -2.96
N CYS A 31 -10.99 0.43 -3.27
CA CYS A 31 -11.74 -0.66 -3.90
C CYS A 31 -12.40 -1.61 -2.89
N GLY A 32 -12.22 -1.40 -1.57
CA GLY A 32 -12.83 -2.26 -0.54
C GLY A 32 -12.29 -3.69 -0.55
N VAL A 33 -11.04 -3.90 -0.99
CA VAL A 33 -10.45 -5.24 -1.16
C VAL A 33 -10.42 -6.02 0.15
N LEU A 34 -10.34 -5.32 1.29
CA LEU A 34 -10.38 -5.91 2.64
C LEU A 34 -11.68 -6.69 2.93
N GLU A 35 -12.79 -6.31 2.30
CA GLU A 35 -14.11 -6.91 2.50
C GLU A 35 -14.46 -7.95 1.42
N ALA A 36 -13.65 -8.06 0.37
CA ALA A 36 -13.86 -9.00 -0.72
C ALA A 36 -13.56 -10.44 -0.30
N THR A 37 -14.14 -11.42 -1.01
CA THR A 37 -13.82 -12.84 -0.82
C THR A 37 -12.36 -13.12 -1.19
N PRO A 38 -11.73 -14.17 -0.63
CA PRO A 38 -10.33 -14.49 -0.94
C PRO A 38 -10.06 -14.71 -2.44
N GLU A 39 -11.04 -15.25 -3.16
CA GLU A 39 -10.97 -15.46 -4.61
C GLU A 39 -10.93 -14.12 -5.36
N HIS A 40 -11.87 -13.22 -5.08
CA HIS A 40 -11.88 -11.88 -5.70
C HIS A 40 -10.67 -11.04 -5.28
N GLN A 41 -10.19 -11.18 -4.03
CA GLN A 41 -8.96 -10.52 -3.60
C GLN A 41 -7.78 -10.99 -4.46
N LYS A 42 -7.66 -12.30 -4.69
CA LYS A 42 -6.58 -12.86 -5.50
C LYS A 42 -6.64 -12.32 -6.93
N GLU A 43 -7.79 -12.40 -7.59
CA GLU A 43 -7.95 -11.89 -8.97
C GLU A 43 -7.61 -10.40 -9.07
N TRP A 44 -8.15 -9.61 -8.13
CA TRP A 44 -7.87 -8.18 -8.07
C TRP A 44 -6.38 -7.88 -7.91
N PHE A 45 -5.68 -8.63 -7.05
CA PHE A 45 -4.26 -8.45 -6.86
C PHE A 45 -3.44 -8.88 -8.08
N ASP A 46 -3.82 -9.97 -8.74
CA ASP A 46 -3.15 -10.44 -9.95
C ASP A 46 -3.23 -9.36 -11.05
N ASP A 47 -4.41 -8.77 -11.26
CA ASP A 47 -4.60 -7.63 -12.19
C ASP A 47 -3.84 -6.37 -11.73
N THR A 48 -3.86 -6.07 -10.43
CA THR A 48 -3.20 -4.87 -9.89
C THR A 48 -1.68 -4.96 -10.00
N MET A 49 -1.08 -6.15 -9.86
CA MET A 49 0.36 -6.32 -10.05
C MET A 49 0.77 -6.09 -11.50
N LEU A 50 -0.05 -6.54 -12.47
CA LEU A 50 0.19 -6.26 -13.89
C LEU A 50 0.13 -4.75 -14.18
N TYR A 51 -0.86 -4.06 -13.61
CA TYR A 51 -0.97 -2.60 -13.73
C TYR A 51 0.24 -1.88 -13.12
N LEU A 52 0.70 -2.28 -11.93
CA LEU A 52 1.86 -1.66 -11.28
C LEU A 52 3.16 -1.94 -12.05
N ALA A 53 3.32 -3.12 -12.63
CA ALA A 53 4.48 -3.46 -13.46
C ALA A 53 4.53 -2.63 -14.75
N ASP A 54 3.39 -2.40 -15.40
CA ASP A 54 3.31 -1.55 -16.60
C ASP A 54 3.56 -0.06 -16.28
N ARG A 55 3.00 0.42 -15.16
CA ARG A 55 3.12 1.82 -14.72
C ARG A 55 4.51 2.17 -14.21
N TYR A 56 5.12 1.27 -13.43
CA TYR A 56 6.41 1.48 -12.80
C TYR A 56 7.47 0.60 -13.49
N VAL A 57 7.80 0.94 -14.73
CA VAL A 57 8.79 0.22 -15.56
C VAL A 57 10.20 0.15 -14.95
N GLU A 58 10.47 0.98 -13.93
CA GLU A 58 11.72 0.99 -13.17
C GLU A 58 11.79 -0.13 -12.13
N LEU A 59 10.65 -0.76 -11.80
CA LEU A 59 10.59 -1.86 -10.86
C LEU A 59 10.90 -3.19 -11.54
N ASP A 60 11.79 -3.95 -10.93
CA ASP A 60 12.05 -5.32 -11.37
C ASP A 60 10.99 -6.31 -10.86
N GLU A 61 10.99 -7.52 -11.42
CA GLU A 61 10.03 -8.58 -11.07
C GLU A 61 10.06 -8.94 -9.57
N GLN A 62 11.22 -8.85 -8.90
CA GLN A 62 11.33 -9.11 -7.46
C GLN A 62 10.66 -8.00 -6.65
N GLN A 63 10.82 -6.74 -7.08
CA GLN A 63 10.15 -5.62 -6.44
C GLN A 63 8.62 -5.70 -6.58
N ILE A 64 8.12 -6.08 -7.77
CA ILE A 64 6.68 -6.32 -7.96
C ILE A 64 6.18 -7.47 -7.08
N ALA A 65 6.95 -8.57 -6.99
CA ALA A 65 6.62 -9.67 -6.10
C ALA A 65 6.62 -9.24 -4.61
N GLU A 66 7.55 -8.38 -4.20
CA GLU A 66 7.57 -7.83 -2.85
C GLU A 66 6.34 -6.96 -2.57
N LEU A 67 5.91 -6.12 -3.52
CA LEU A 67 4.66 -5.34 -3.41
C LEU A 67 3.45 -6.25 -3.20
N ARG A 68 3.36 -7.36 -3.93
CA ARG A 68 2.28 -8.35 -3.74
C ARG A 68 2.26 -8.87 -2.30
N VAL A 69 3.40 -9.30 -1.78
CA VAL A 69 3.53 -9.82 -0.41
C VAL A 69 3.15 -8.76 0.63
N LEU A 70 3.59 -7.51 0.44
CA LEU A 70 3.24 -6.39 1.31
C LEU A 70 1.73 -6.12 1.30
N GLY A 71 1.11 -6.09 0.13
CA GLY A 71 -0.34 -5.93 -0.04
C GLY A 71 -1.14 -7.04 0.64
N GLU A 72 -0.79 -8.31 0.45
CA GLU A 72 -1.45 -9.43 1.12
C GLU A 72 -1.36 -9.32 2.63
N ARG A 73 -0.19 -8.97 3.16
CA ARG A 73 0.02 -8.78 4.59
C ARG A 73 -0.80 -7.62 5.14
N TYR A 74 -0.96 -6.55 4.37
CA TYR A 74 -1.80 -5.42 4.73
C TYR A 74 -3.28 -5.83 4.83
N CYS A 75 -3.74 -6.74 3.98
CA CYS A 75 -5.11 -7.29 4.03
C CYS A 75 -5.34 -8.30 5.17
N ARG A 76 -4.29 -8.82 5.82
CA ARG A 76 -4.46 -9.78 6.91
C ARG A 76 -5.06 -9.08 8.14
N PRO A 77 -6.06 -9.68 8.80
CA PRO A 77 -6.60 -9.13 10.04
C PRO A 77 -5.48 -9.09 11.09
N VAL A 78 -5.23 -7.91 11.65
CA VAL A 78 -4.37 -7.77 12.83
C VAL A 78 -5.09 -8.47 13.97
N VAL A 79 -4.66 -9.67 14.34
CA VAL A 79 -5.20 -10.39 15.50
C VAL A 79 -4.80 -9.61 16.76
N GLY A 80 -5.62 -8.61 17.11
CA GLY A 80 -5.34 -7.67 18.18
C GLY A 80 -6.08 -6.35 18.02
N ARG A 81 -7.36 -6.37 18.44
CA ARG A 81 -8.25 -5.22 18.75
C ARG A 81 -9.15 -4.75 17.61
N ASN A 82 -10.46 -4.89 17.86
CA ASN A 82 -11.63 -4.14 17.39
C ASN A 82 -11.42 -2.64 17.07
N ALA A 83 -10.53 -2.27 16.16
CA ALA A 83 -10.48 -0.92 15.62
C ALA A 83 -11.37 -0.88 14.36
N THR A 84 -12.65 -0.55 14.55
CA THR A 84 -13.47 0.06 13.51
C THR A 84 -12.70 1.23 12.91
N VAL A 85 -12.10 1.04 11.73
CA VAL A 85 -11.67 2.16 10.90
C VAL A 85 -12.94 2.71 10.26
N ALA A 86 -13.59 3.61 11.00
CA ALA A 86 -14.57 4.50 10.42
C ALA A 86 -13.82 5.47 9.50
N ALA A 87 -13.79 5.17 8.20
CA ALA A 87 -13.56 6.18 7.18
C ALA A 87 -14.85 7.02 7.10
N ASN A 88 -15.02 7.94 8.03
CA ASN A 88 -16.13 8.89 7.99
C ASN A 88 -15.75 10.05 7.05
N VAL A 89 -16.46 10.15 5.93
CA VAL A 89 -16.53 11.36 5.09
C VAL A 89 -17.65 12.25 5.59
#